data_AF-A0AAE0JTM2-F1
#
_entry.id   AF-A0AAE0JTM2-F1
#
_cell.length_a   1.000
_cell.length_b   1.000
_cell.length_c   1.000
_cell.angle_alpha   90.00
_cell.angle_beta   90.00
_cell.angle_gamma   90.00
#
_symmetry.space_group_name_H-M   'P 1'
#
loop_
_entity.id
_entity.type
_entity.pdbx_description
1 polymer ?
#
loop_
_entity_poly.entity_id
_entity_poly.type
_entity_poly.pdbx_seq_one_letter_code
_entity_poly.pdbx_strand_id
1 'polypeptide(L)'
;MAANSAPARSAGTEDGVFWGWLDGYLNGIIGIAILGSQITFTVLVSEIADPAAVLQPATPAFGRETVRAFIGVSWLLFIASLGISSFTKVVLSDPNERAWLIARMGVRRFRSLYSVLTLVLDALSVVPFLFLALATTAYLPVIGWIGTAFVSLFSLVVAVSWFLLDWRASIV
;
A
#
# COMPACT_ATOMS: atom_id res chain seq x y z
N MET A 1 6.67 -25.29 -51.54
CA MET A 1 5.78 -25.56 -50.38
C MET A 1 6.57 -25.14 -49.14
N ALA A 2 6.56 -23.84 -48.83
CA ALA A 2 7.31 -23.30 -47.70
C ALA A 2 6.41 -23.29 -46.47
N ALA A 3 6.78 -24.06 -45.44
CA ALA A 3 6.10 -24.06 -44.17
C ALA A 3 6.35 -22.72 -43.47
N ASN A 4 5.30 -21.90 -43.36
CA ASN A 4 5.27 -20.75 -42.46
C ASN A 4 5.25 -21.28 -41.02
N SER A 5 6.42 -21.49 -40.43
CA SER A 5 6.55 -21.66 -38.98
C SER A 5 6.35 -20.29 -38.33
N ALA A 6 5.15 -20.06 -37.81
CA ALA A 6 4.88 -18.89 -36.98
C ALA A 6 5.90 -18.82 -35.83
N PRO A 7 6.46 -17.64 -35.51
CA PRO A 7 7.37 -17.52 -34.38
C PRO A 7 6.58 -17.77 -33.10
N ALA A 8 6.99 -18.78 -32.33
CA ALA A 8 6.54 -19.00 -30.97
C ALA A 8 6.86 -17.73 -30.14
N ARG A 9 5.84 -16.91 -29.87
CA ARG A 9 5.95 -15.71 -29.05
C ARG A 9 6.35 -16.10 -27.61
N SER A 10 7.59 -15.84 -27.25
CA SER A 10 8.10 -15.20 -26.00
C SER A 10 7.34 -15.32 -24.67
N ALA A 11 6.60 -16.40 -24.38
CA ALA A 11 5.89 -16.57 -23.11
C ALA A 11 6.83 -16.47 -21.88
N GLY A 12 8.07 -16.96 -21.99
CA GLY A 12 9.05 -16.89 -20.90
C GLY A 12 9.57 -15.48 -20.59
N THR A 13 9.42 -14.51 -21.49
CA THR A 13 9.92 -13.13 -21.29
C THR A 13 8.91 -12.26 -20.57
N GLU A 14 7.62 -12.39 -20.89
CA GLU A 14 6.54 -11.62 -20.26
C GLU A 14 6.36 -12.00 -18.78
N ASP A 15 6.44 -13.31 -18.48
CA ASP A 15 6.39 -13.80 -17.10
C ASP A 15 7.55 -13.24 -16.26
N GLY A 16 8.77 -13.28 -16.78
CA GLY A 16 9.96 -12.76 -16.09
C GLY A 16 9.88 -11.26 -15.78
N VAL A 17 9.34 -10.47 -16.72
CA VAL A 17 9.16 -9.01 -16.54
C VAL A 17 8.13 -8.72 -15.44
N PHE A 18 7.00 -9.41 -15.45
CA PHE A 18 5.96 -9.25 -14.43
C PHE A 18 6.49 -9.57 -13.03
N TRP A 19 7.22 -10.67 -12.87
CA TRP A 19 7.77 -11.07 -11.57
C TRP A 19 8.86 -10.13 -11.07
N GLY A 20 9.70 -9.60 -11.96
CA GLY A 20 10.68 -8.57 -11.60
C GLY A 20 10.01 -7.27 -11.11
N TRP A 21 8.93 -6.86 -11.77
CA TRP A 21 8.13 -5.72 -11.31
C TRP A 21 7.47 -5.98 -9.94
N LEU A 22 6.87 -7.17 -9.74
CA LEU A 22 6.24 -7.53 -8.47
C LEU A 22 7.23 -7.58 -7.31
N ASP A 23 8.42 -8.15 -7.52
CA ASP A 23 9.46 -8.17 -6.49
C ASP A 23 9.90 -6.76 -6.11
N GLY A 24 10.10 -5.88 -7.10
CA GLY A 24 10.39 -4.46 -6.89
C GLY A 24 9.28 -3.73 -6.12
N TYR A 25 8.01 -3.99 -6.47
CA TYR A 25 6.85 -3.43 -5.79
C TYR A 25 6.78 -3.85 -4.32
N LEU A 26 6.91 -5.15 -4.03
CA LEU A 26 6.90 -5.67 -2.66
C LEU A 26 8.08 -5.13 -1.84
N ASN A 27 9.28 -5.06 -2.43
CA ASN A 27 10.45 -4.45 -1.78
C ASN A 27 10.22 -2.97 -1.46
N GLY A 28 9.58 -2.23 -2.36
CA GLY A 28 9.19 -0.84 -2.14
C GLY A 28 8.26 -0.70 -0.92
N ILE A 29 7.19 -1.51 -0.87
CA ILE A 29 6.26 -1.52 0.27
C ILE A 29 6.96 -1.88 1.57
N ILE A 30 7.79 -2.94 1.58
CA ILE A 30 8.55 -3.36 2.75
C ILE A 30 9.44 -2.21 3.24
N GLY A 31 10.16 -1.55 2.34
CA GLY A 31 11.02 -0.41 2.68
C GLY A 31 10.23 0.75 3.31
N ILE A 32 9.13 1.14 2.67
CA ILE A 32 8.24 2.20 3.18
C ILE A 32 7.67 1.83 4.55
N ALA A 33 7.21 0.59 4.73
CA ALA A 33 6.62 0.12 5.97
C ALA A 33 7.63 0.03 7.12
N ILE A 34 8.87 -0.39 6.85
CA ILE A 34 9.96 -0.36 7.84
C ILE A 34 10.21 1.09 8.28
N LEU A 35 10.41 2.01 7.34
CA LEU A 35 10.68 3.41 7.67
C LEU A 35 9.52 4.06 8.42
N GLY A 36 8.29 3.88 7.92
CA GLY A 36 7.08 4.42 8.54
C GLY A 36 6.83 3.86 9.93
N SER A 37 6.95 2.54 10.12
CA SER A 37 6.75 1.90 11.43
C SER A 37 7.80 2.34 12.45
N GLN A 38 9.07 2.49 12.07
CA GLN A 38 10.10 2.95 13.01
C GLN A 38 9.84 4.39 13.47
N ILE A 39 9.58 5.31 12.54
CA ILE A 39 9.31 6.72 12.87
C ILE A 39 8.08 6.84 13.78
N THR A 40 6.99 6.17 13.42
CA THR A 40 5.74 6.24 14.17
C THR A 40 5.84 5.58 15.55
N PHE A 41 6.60 4.49 15.67
CA PHE A 41 6.90 3.86 16.95
C PHE A 41 7.66 4.81 17.88
N THR A 42 8.72 5.45 17.38
CA THR A 42 9.51 6.42 18.15
C THR A 42 8.64 7.56 18.67
N VAL A 43 7.77 8.11 17.81
CA VAL A 43 6.85 9.19 18.22
C VAL A 43 5.83 8.71 19.25
N LEU A 44 5.33 7.49 19.13
CA LEU A 44 4.32 6.92 20.03
C LEU A 44 4.85 6.62 21.45
N VAL A 45 6.13 6.24 21.54
CA VAL A 45 6.85 6.01 22.80
C VAL A 45 7.32 7.32 23.42
N SER A 46 7.62 8.33 22.60
CA SER A 46 8.05 9.65 23.07
C SER A 46 6.90 10.43 23.71
N GLU A 47 7.22 11.37 24.60
CA GLU A 47 6.23 12.31 25.10
C GLU A 47 5.78 13.26 23.98
N ILE A 48 4.58 13.03 23.47
CA ILE A 48 3.95 13.86 22.46
C ILE A 48 3.59 15.21 23.11
N ALA A 49 4.12 16.31 22.60
CA ALA A 49 3.80 17.67 23.06
C ALA A 49 2.30 17.98 22.88
N ASP A 50 1.74 18.76 23.81
CA ASP A 50 0.34 19.19 23.74
C ASP A 50 0.14 20.17 22.57
N PRO A 51 -0.71 19.84 21.56
CA PRO A 51 -1.03 20.75 20.46
C PRO A 51 -1.49 22.13 20.91
N ALA A 52 -2.20 22.23 22.04
CA ALA A 52 -2.71 23.48 22.57
C ALA A 52 -1.60 24.42 23.11
N ALA A 53 -0.45 23.86 23.50
CA ALA A 53 0.71 24.64 23.90
C ALA A 53 1.52 25.16 22.71
N VAL A 54 1.47 24.46 21.57
CA VAL A 54 2.27 24.77 20.37
C VAL A 54 1.59 25.82 19.49
N LEU A 55 0.27 25.81 19.39
CA LEU A 55 -0.48 26.60 18.40
C LEU A 55 -0.96 27.98 18.88
N GLN A 56 -0.56 28.44 20.06
CA GLN A 56 -1.06 29.70 20.63
C GLN A 56 -0.81 30.90 19.70
N PRO A 57 -1.83 31.72 19.38
CA PRO A 57 -3.18 31.78 19.99
C PRO A 57 -4.27 30.94 19.29
N ALA A 58 -3.96 30.17 18.25
CA ALA A 58 -4.93 29.37 17.52
C ALA A 58 -5.34 28.10 18.30
N THR A 59 -6.60 27.69 18.13
CA THR A 59 -7.10 26.43 18.68
C THR A 59 -6.66 25.25 17.82
N PRO A 60 -6.07 24.19 18.40
CA PRO A 60 -5.67 23.01 17.63
C PRO A 60 -6.89 22.28 17.05
N ALA A 61 -6.73 21.70 15.87
CA ALA A 61 -7.80 20.95 15.19
C ALA A 61 -8.14 19.62 15.90
N PHE A 62 -7.17 19.01 16.58
CA PHE A 62 -7.32 17.75 17.31
C PHE A 62 -6.64 17.81 18.67
N GLY A 63 -7.22 17.09 19.65
CA GLY A 63 -6.62 16.92 20.97
C GLY A 63 -5.47 15.90 20.96
N ARG A 64 -4.60 15.99 21.97
CA ARG A 64 -3.42 15.11 22.15
C ARG A 64 -3.75 13.62 22.06
N GLU A 65 -4.86 13.20 22.67
CA GLU A 65 -5.30 11.80 22.67
C GLU A 65 -5.66 11.32 21.25
N THR A 66 -6.35 12.14 20.47
CA THR A 66 -6.72 11.84 19.08
C THR A 66 -5.50 11.73 18.18
N VAL A 67 -4.54 12.65 18.33
CA VAL A 67 -3.26 12.61 17.61
C VAL A 67 -2.51 11.31 17.91
N ARG A 68 -2.45 10.92 19.18
CA ARG A 68 -1.81 9.66 19.60
C ARG A 68 -2.52 8.44 19.01
N ALA A 69 -3.84 8.45 18.94
CA ALA A 69 -4.62 7.39 18.30
C ALA A 69 -4.32 7.30 16.80
N PHE A 70 -4.28 8.43 16.07
CA PHE A 70 -3.92 8.43 14.64
C PHE A 70 -2.51 7.89 14.38
N ILE A 71 -1.53 8.29 15.19
CA ILE A 71 -0.17 7.76 15.10
C ILE A 71 -0.16 6.26 15.40
N GLY A 72 -0.86 5.80 16.43
CA GLY A 72 -0.95 4.39 16.76
C GLY A 72 -1.60 3.53 15.68
N VAL A 73 -2.70 4.01 15.08
CA VAL A 73 -3.35 3.35 13.94
C VAL A 73 -2.40 3.31 12.73
N SER A 74 -1.71 4.42 12.43
CA SER A 74 -0.75 4.44 11.33
C SER A 74 0.39 3.43 11.52
N TRP A 75 0.90 3.30 12.75
CA TRP A 75 1.93 2.32 13.08
C TRP A 75 1.43 0.88 12.86
N LEU A 76 0.23 0.56 13.35
CA LEU A 76 -0.37 -0.76 13.18
C LEU A 76 -0.54 -1.12 11.69
N LEU A 77 -0.98 -0.17 10.87
CA LEU A 77 -1.15 -0.37 9.43
C LEU A 77 0.20 -0.58 8.72
N PHE A 78 1.26 0.13 9.11
CA PHE A 78 2.60 -0.13 8.58
C PHE A 78 3.10 -1.54 8.95
N ILE A 79 2.91 -1.97 10.20
CA ILE A 79 3.29 -3.33 10.63
C ILE A 79 2.49 -4.39 9.86
N ALA A 80 1.19 -4.18 9.67
CA ALA A 80 0.37 -5.07 8.87
C ALA A 80 0.84 -5.14 7.41
N SER A 81 1.15 -3.98 6.81
CA SER A 81 1.68 -3.89 5.44
C SER A 81 2.99 -4.65 5.29
N LEU A 82 3.91 -4.49 6.26
CA LEU A 82 5.18 -5.20 6.32
C LEU A 82 5.00 -6.71 6.42
N GLY A 83 4.11 -7.17 7.30
CA GLY A 83 3.83 -8.59 7.48
C GLY A 83 3.26 -9.24 6.22
N ILE A 84 2.24 -8.62 5.62
CA ILE A 84 1.59 -9.14 4.41
C ILE A 84 2.55 -9.12 3.22
N SER A 85 3.29 -8.03 3.00
CA SER A 85 4.24 -7.92 1.89
C SER A 85 5.41 -8.90 2.02
N SER A 86 5.97 -9.07 3.22
CA SER A 86 7.04 -10.03 3.48
C SER A 86 6.57 -11.46 3.29
N PHE A 87 5.39 -11.80 3.82
CA PHE A 87 4.78 -13.12 3.64
C PHE A 87 4.51 -13.41 2.16
N THR A 88 3.91 -12.45 1.46
CA THR A 88 3.65 -12.54 0.01
C THR A 88 4.94 -12.77 -0.74
N LYS A 89 6.01 -12.02 -0.43
CA LYS A 89 7.31 -12.19 -1.07
C LYS A 89 7.88 -13.59 -0.86
N VAL A 90 7.76 -14.15 0.34
CA VAL A 90 8.24 -15.52 0.64
C VAL A 90 7.46 -16.56 -0.16
N VAL A 91 6.12 -16.55 -0.08
CA VAL A 91 5.25 -17.51 -0.78
C VAL A 91 5.39 -17.39 -2.30
N LEU A 92 5.50 -16.16 -2.80
CA LEU A 92 5.69 -15.88 -4.22
C LEU A 92 7.18 -15.86 -4.61
N SER A 93 8.14 -16.26 -3.77
CA SER A 93 9.53 -16.38 -4.22
C SER A 93 9.76 -17.74 -4.87
N ASP A 94 9.16 -18.81 -4.34
CA ASP A 94 9.38 -20.18 -4.81
C ASP A 94 8.54 -20.51 -6.06
N PRO A 95 9.17 -20.81 -7.22
CA PRO A 95 8.44 -21.18 -8.43
C PRO A 95 7.59 -22.46 -8.29
N ASN A 96 7.95 -23.38 -7.39
CA ASN A 96 7.20 -24.62 -7.16
C ASN A 96 5.90 -24.37 -6.40
N GLU A 97 5.93 -23.54 -5.36
CA GLU A 97 4.71 -23.17 -4.61
C GLU A 97 3.75 -22.38 -5.49
N ARG A 98 4.28 -21.50 -6.37
CA ARG A 98 3.49 -20.76 -7.36
C ARG A 98 2.75 -21.70 -8.32
N ALA A 99 3.47 -22.66 -8.92
CA ALA A 99 2.87 -23.61 -9.85
C ALA A 99 1.79 -24.44 -9.17
N TRP A 100 2.01 -24.83 -7.91
CA TRP A 100 1.03 -25.53 -7.09
C TRP A 100 -0.22 -24.68 -6.80
N LEU A 101 -0.05 -23.41 -6.42
CA LEU A 101 -1.16 -22.46 -6.16
C LEU A 101 -2.02 -22.21 -7.40
N ILE A 102 -1.38 -22.01 -8.56
CA ILE A 102 -2.08 -21.79 -9.83
C ILE A 102 -2.83 -23.06 -10.26
N ALA A 103 -2.20 -24.24 -10.12
CA ALA A 103 -2.84 -25.52 -10.43
C ALA A 103 -4.02 -25.82 -9.50
N ARG A 104 -3.95 -25.43 -8.21
CA ARG A 104 -4.98 -25.71 -7.22
C ARG A 104 -6.16 -24.73 -7.27
N MET A 105 -5.91 -23.44 -7.48
CA MET A 105 -6.95 -22.40 -7.43
C MET A 105 -7.52 -22.05 -8.80
N GLY A 106 -6.79 -22.36 -9.88
CA GLY A 106 -7.14 -21.98 -11.24
C GLY A 106 -6.77 -20.52 -11.56
N VAL A 107 -6.37 -20.28 -12.80
CA VAL A 107 -5.81 -19.01 -13.29
C VAL A 107 -6.72 -17.80 -12.99
N ARG A 108 -8.05 -17.98 -13.12
CA ARG A 108 -9.02 -16.88 -12.90
C ARG A 108 -9.12 -16.46 -11.43
N ARG A 109 -9.12 -17.40 -10.48
CA ARG A 109 -9.15 -17.09 -9.04
C ARG A 109 -7.81 -16.57 -8.55
N PHE A 110 -6.71 -17.13 -9.04
CA PHE A 110 -5.38 -16.62 -8.73
C PHE A 110 -5.24 -15.16 -9.16
N ARG A 111 -5.69 -14.80 -10.37
CA ARG A 111 -5.69 -13.42 -10.85
C ARG A 111 -6.54 -12.49 -9.98
N SER A 112 -7.74 -12.93 -9.57
CA SER A 112 -8.60 -12.13 -8.69
C SER A 112 -8.00 -11.94 -7.29
N LEU A 113 -7.49 -13.01 -6.68
CA LEU A 113 -6.81 -12.96 -5.38
C LEU A 113 -5.60 -12.03 -5.42
N TYR A 114 -4.79 -12.15 -6.48
CA TYR A 114 -3.65 -11.28 -6.72
C TYR A 114 -4.07 -9.81 -6.85
N SER A 115 -5.12 -9.55 -7.62
CA SER A 115 -5.73 -8.22 -7.75
C SER A 115 -6.06 -7.65 -6.37
N VAL A 116 -6.85 -8.38 -5.58
CA VAL A 116 -7.27 -7.94 -4.25
C VAL A 116 -6.06 -7.73 -3.33
N LEU A 117 -5.07 -8.61 -3.38
CA LEU A 117 -3.86 -8.50 -2.56
C LEU A 117 -3.08 -7.22 -2.88
N THR A 118 -2.90 -6.90 -4.17
CA THR A 118 -2.21 -5.66 -4.57
C THR A 118 -2.98 -4.41 -4.13
N LEU A 119 -4.31 -4.41 -4.24
CA LEU A 119 -5.18 -3.33 -3.75
C LEU A 119 -5.06 -3.17 -2.23
N VAL A 120 -5.12 -4.28 -1.48
CA VAL A 120 -4.99 -4.27 -0.03
C VAL A 120 -3.63 -3.73 0.37
N LEU A 121 -2.54 -4.18 -0.25
CA LEU A 121 -1.19 -3.70 0.03
C LEU A 121 -1.01 -2.21 -0.30
N ASP A 122 -1.61 -1.73 -1.39
CA ASP A 122 -1.58 -0.32 -1.76
C ASP A 122 -2.35 0.52 -0.72
N ALA A 123 -3.57 0.12 -0.37
CA ALA A 123 -4.36 0.79 0.66
C ALA A 123 -3.67 0.79 2.02
N LEU A 124 -3.09 -0.35 2.44
CA LEU A 124 -2.32 -0.46 3.68
C LEU A 124 -1.04 0.38 3.68
N SER A 125 -0.54 0.77 2.51
CA SER A 125 0.62 1.64 2.39
C SER A 125 0.23 3.12 2.37
N VAL A 126 -0.90 3.49 1.75
CA VAL A 126 -1.37 4.88 1.60
C VAL A 126 -2.12 5.39 2.83
N VAL A 127 -3.01 4.58 3.42
CA VAL A 127 -3.85 4.97 4.56
C VAL A 127 -3.03 5.39 5.80
N PRO A 128 -1.90 4.74 6.18
CA PRO A 128 -1.05 5.25 7.26
C PRO A 128 -0.59 6.69 7.06
N PHE A 129 -0.23 7.07 5.83
CA PHE A 129 0.18 8.45 5.53
C PHE A 129 -0.96 9.44 5.68
N LEU A 130 -2.20 9.03 5.39
CA LEU A 130 -3.38 9.85 5.65
C LEU A 130 -3.54 10.13 7.16
N PHE A 131 -3.43 9.09 7.99
CA PHE A 131 -3.51 9.25 9.45
C PHE A 131 -2.36 10.10 10.00
N LEU A 132 -1.16 9.96 9.46
CA LEU A 132 -0.04 10.83 9.82
C LEU A 132 -0.26 12.28 9.38
N ALA A 133 -0.77 12.51 8.17
CA ALA A 133 -1.11 13.86 7.72
C ALA A 133 -2.16 14.49 8.64
N LEU A 134 -3.19 13.74 9.05
CA LEU A 134 -4.18 14.18 10.04
C LEU A 134 -3.59 14.40 11.44
N ALA A 135 -2.60 13.62 11.87
CA ALA A 135 -1.89 13.88 13.11
C ALA A 135 -1.08 15.19 13.02
N THR A 136 -0.48 15.48 11.86
CA THR A 136 0.29 16.71 11.66
C THR A 136 -0.56 17.98 11.57
N THR A 137 -1.83 17.90 11.13
CA THR A 137 -2.72 19.09 11.12
C THR A 137 -2.93 19.66 12.52
N ALA A 138 -2.81 18.83 13.56
CA ALA A 138 -2.92 19.25 14.94
C ALA A 138 -1.77 20.17 15.39
N TYR A 139 -0.59 20.07 14.77
CA TYR A 139 0.58 20.89 15.09
C TYR A 139 0.83 21.98 14.05
N LEU A 140 0.64 21.66 12.77
CA LEU A 140 0.93 22.51 11.63
C LEU A 140 -0.27 22.48 10.68
N PRO A 141 -1.32 23.29 10.92
CA PRO A 141 -2.60 23.18 10.23
C PRO A 141 -2.45 23.29 8.71
N VAL A 142 -1.69 24.27 8.23
CA VAL A 142 -1.50 24.51 6.79
C VAL A 142 -0.86 23.30 6.11
N ILE A 143 0.23 22.77 6.67
CA ILE A 143 0.97 21.66 6.08
C ILE A 143 0.15 20.37 6.15
N GLY A 144 -0.49 20.11 7.28
CA GLY A 144 -1.31 18.90 7.46
C GLY A 144 -2.51 18.86 6.52
N TRP A 145 -3.18 20.00 6.27
CA TRP A 145 -4.33 20.04 5.36
C TRP A 145 -3.91 19.84 3.91
N ILE A 146 -2.78 20.45 3.49
CA ILE A 146 -2.21 20.22 2.16
C ILE A 146 -1.84 18.75 1.99
N GLY A 147 -1.16 18.14 2.98
CA GLY A 147 -0.79 16.73 2.95
C GLY A 147 -2.02 15.82 2.87
N THR A 148 -3.05 16.09 3.68
CA THR A 148 -4.30 15.31 3.68
C THR A 148 -5.04 15.44 2.35
N ALA A 149 -5.09 16.63 1.76
CA ALA A 149 -5.70 16.86 0.45
C ALA A 149 -4.95 16.09 -0.65
N PHE A 150 -3.61 16.11 -0.62
CA PHE A 150 -2.79 15.40 -1.60
C PHE A 150 -2.96 13.88 -1.49
N VAL A 151 -2.83 13.33 -0.28
CA VAL A 151 -2.99 11.88 -0.05
C VAL A 151 -4.41 11.41 -0.37
N SER A 152 -5.43 12.19 -0.01
CA SER A 152 -6.82 11.84 -0.32
C SER A 152 -7.11 11.89 -1.83
N LEU A 153 -6.56 12.87 -2.56
CA LEU A 153 -6.69 12.95 -4.01
C LEU A 153 -6.05 11.74 -4.69
N PHE A 154 -4.82 11.39 -4.32
CA PHE A 154 -4.13 10.22 -4.87
C PHE A 154 -4.88 8.92 -4.57
N SER A 155 -5.32 8.74 -3.32
CA SER A 155 -6.12 7.59 -2.92
C SER A 155 -7.41 7.47 -3.75
N LEU A 156 -8.09 8.59 -4.00
CA LEU A 156 -9.29 8.63 -4.83
C LEU A 156 -9.00 8.25 -6.29
N VAL A 157 -7.91 8.76 -6.88
CA VAL A 157 -7.50 8.40 -8.25
C VAL A 157 -7.25 6.90 -8.37
N VAL A 158 -6.55 6.30 -7.39
CA VAL A 158 -6.28 4.86 -7.39
C VAL A 158 -7.57 4.06 -7.22
N ALA A 159 -8.44 4.43 -6.28
CA ALA A 159 -9.72 3.77 -6.04
C ALA A 159 -10.63 3.82 -7.28
N VAL A 160 -10.71 4.99 -7.94
CA VAL A 160 -11.47 5.16 -9.18
C VAL A 160 -10.87 4.33 -10.31
N SER A 161 -9.54 4.33 -10.47
CA SER A 161 -8.87 3.53 -11.49
C SER A 161 -9.18 2.04 -11.31
N TRP A 162 -9.14 1.55 -10.07
CA TRP A 162 -9.52 0.19 -9.73
C TRP A 162 -10.98 -0.13 -10.05
N PHE A 163 -11.89 0.74 -9.61
CA PHE A 163 -13.32 0.57 -9.86
C PHE A 163 -13.62 0.53 -11.37
N LEU A 164 -12.98 1.39 -12.16
CA LEU A 164 -13.13 1.41 -13.62
C LEU A 164 -12.57 0.15 -14.29
N LEU A 165 -11.45 -0.38 -13.79
CA LEU A 165 -10.85 -1.61 -14.31
C LEU A 165 -11.71 -2.83 -13.99
N ASP A 166 -12.26 -2.91 -12.78
CA ASP A 166 -13.14 -4.01 -12.35
C ASP A 166 -14.50 -3.96 -13.07
N TRP A 167 -15.07 -2.76 -13.24
CA TRP A 167 -16.25 -2.53 -14.07
C TRP A 167 -16.02 -2.95 -15.52
N ARG A 168 -14.87 -2.59 -16.13
CA ARG A 168 -14.54 -3.05 -17.49
C ARG A 168 -14.38 -4.57 -17.59
N ALA A 169 -13.83 -5.22 -16.56
CA ALA A 169 -13.63 -6.66 -16.53
C ALA A 169 -14.93 -7.47 -16.33
N SER A 170 -16.04 -6.83 -15.96
CA SER A 170 -17.35 -7.47 -15.80
C SER A 170 -18.27 -7.35 -17.04
N ILE A 171 -17.96 -6.42 -17.95
CA ILE A 171 -18.72 -6.20 -19.20
C ILE A 171 -18.19 -7.06 -20.37
N VAL A 172 -16.93 -7.50 -20.31
CA VAL A 172 -16.27 -8.35 -21.32
C VAL A 172 -16.22 -9.80 -20.86
#